data_AF-A0A0M0JJT0-F1
#
_entry.id   AF-A0A0M0JJT0-F1
#
_cell.length_a   1.000
_cell.length_b   1.000
_cell.length_c   1.000
_cell.angle_alpha   90.00
_cell.angle_beta   90.00
_cell.angle_gamma   90.00
#
_symmetry.space_group_name_H-M   'P 1'
#
loop_
_entity.id
_entity.type
_entity.pdbx_description
1 polymer ?
#
loop_
_entity_poly.entity_id
_entity_poly.type
_entity_poly.pdbx_seq_one_letter_code
_entity_poly.pdbx_strand_id
1 'polypeptide(L)'
;MTILIVKSPPCSWLGAGRKVLIVDKYKHTHTFESPYPKEQKKQLNGVWSQLRVGLARDACDFVIEGSMLNGCIIYRDSEKVQWLESDHDKKDPETDIHMWGCLEHKEWAKEYVFNSDGTVSPKHNPQNVCLGVQKGNTGKIVFVPRNDTTRRLVLGGGDDLASYFEQMRADAAKAESDREAAKHTALSKLTSAFCTAFRNDGFCKLGGLVPLDIVLTARGEINRQLGDGSKTSDAFKAKTFASHPAILSLVRDSAVPAILAELLGGHEDWYRQRLDSGQLALRFPGDLCPPGSKLGTQGSISAAHFEGIRKGWHIDGCPSDFLPGVTDHFGTIHNFNVLIGVLLSDTFDKGTMAGELVCYPGSHIALSKYFERNRDVLEKLRVEGGEHLPRAQTDALFDHIRYAVYFRFGVLGDYVWISILLYTESRTGQGHAAH
;
A
#
# COMPACT_ATOMS: atom_id res chain seq x y z
N MET A 1 -6.93 -16.00 30.01
CA MET A 1 -6.38 -15.44 28.77
C MET A 1 -7.19 -14.20 28.45
N THR A 2 -6.62 -13.00 28.67
CA THR A 2 -7.37 -11.74 28.50
C THR A 2 -6.88 -11.06 27.24
N ILE A 3 -7.71 -11.11 26.18
CA ILE A 3 -7.50 -10.35 24.95
C ILE A 3 -8.21 -9.01 25.15
N LEU A 4 -7.50 -7.92 24.87
CA LEU A 4 -7.89 -6.57 25.30
C LEU A 4 -8.61 -5.86 24.14
N ILE A 5 -9.94 -5.70 24.24
CA ILE A 5 -10.76 -4.96 23.26
C ILE A 5 -11.49 -3.83 23.95
N VAL A 6 -11.60 -2.70 23.26
CA VAL A 6 -12.33 -1.53 23.75
C VAL A 6 -13.84 -1.76 23.71
N LYS A 7 -14.47 -1.72 24.89
CA LYS A 7 -15.87 -2.09 25.19
C LYS A 7 -16.91 -1.12 24.60
N SER A 8 -16.53 0.10 24.23
CA SER A 8 -17.44 1.14 23.75
C SER A 8 -16.67 2.13 22.88
N PRO A 9 -17.20 2.65 21.76
CA PRO A 9 -16.49 3.65 20.97
C PRO A 9 -16.34 4.93 21.82
N PRO A 10 -15.16 5.25 22.36
CA PRO A 10 -14.98 6.52 23.09
C PRO A 10 -14.91 7.69 22.11
N CYS A 11 -14.69 7.38 20.83
CA CYS A 11 -14.29 8.31 19.79
C CYS A 11 -15.27 8.18 18.62
N SER A 12 -16.47 8.74 18.77
CA SER A 12 -17.50 8.81 17.71
C SER A 12 -16.98 9.41 16.39
N TRP A 13 -15.93 10.23 16.49
CA TRP A 13 -15.23 10.86 15.37
C TRP A 13 -14.29 9.93 14.58
N LEU A 14 -14.07 8.67 15.01
CA LEU A 14 -13.29 7.68 14.26
C LEU A 14 -14.10 6.97 13.15
N GLY A 15 -15.42 7.17 13.09
CA GLY A 15 -16.31 6.51 12.12
C GLY A 15 -16.83 5.14 12.59
N ALA A 16 -17.95 4.70 12.01
CA ALA A 16 -18.60 3.43 12.35
C ALA A 16 -17.68 2.24 11.99
N GLY A 17 -17.58 1.25 12.89
CA GLY A 17 -16.83 0.01 12.65
C GLY A 17 -15.35 0.01 13.08
N ARG A 18 -14.78 1.14 13.52
CA ARG A 18 -13.41 1.18 14.07
C ARG A 18 -13.41 0.85 15.57
N LYS A 19 -12.79 -0.28 15.95
CA LYS A 19 -12.75 -0.79 17.34
C LYS A 19 -11.35 -1.41 17.59
N VAL A 20 -10.72 -0.99 18.69
CA VAL A 20 -9.27 -1.10 19.07
C VAL A 20 -8.90 -2.50 19.64
N LEU A 21 -7.67 -3.06 19.64
CA LEU A 21 -6.30 -2.68 19.23
C LEU A 21 -5.89 -3.47 17.97
N ILE A 22 -5.30 -2.79 16.99
CA ILE A 22 -4.71 -3.42 15.81
C ILE A 22 -3.23 -3.12 15.79
N VAL A 23 -2.47 -4.20 15.85
CA VAL A 23 -1.04 -4.19 15.63
C VAL A 23 -0.83 -4.10 14.12
N ASP A 24 0.19 -3.37 13.71
CA ASP A 24 0.69 -3.57 12.36
C ASP A 24 1.04 -5.05 12.17
N LYS A 25 0.45 -5.75 11.17
CA LYS A 25 0.71 -7.19 10.96
C LYS A 25 2.22 -7.49 10.89
N TYR A 26 3.00 -6.49 10.51
CA TYR A 26 4.45 -6.51 10.38
C TYR A 26 5.13 -6.44 11.76
N LYS A 27 5.70 -7.58 12.16
CA LYS A 27 6.70 -7.69 13.22
C LYS A 27 8.00 -7.08 12.68
N HIS A 28 8.41 -5.93 13.19
CA HIS A 28 9.66 -5.30 12.78
C HIS A 28 10.80 -5.81 13.67
N THR A 29 11.84 -6.37 13.07
CA THR A 29 13.09 -6.70 13.78
C THR A 29 14.02 -5.50 13.72
N HIS A 30 14.56 -5.10 14.87
CA HIS A 30 15.46 -3.96 14.98
C HIS A 30 16.71 -4.36 15.76
N THR A 31 17.86 -3.74 15.46
CA THR A 31 19.09 -3.90 16.24
C THR A 31 19.46 -2.55 16.83
N PHE A 32 19.79 -2.48 18.11
CA PHE A 32 20.11 -1.21 18.76
C PHE A 32 21.33 -1.31 19.68
N GLU A 33 21.95 -0.16 19.95
CA GLU A 33 23.06 -0.08 20.88
C GLU A 33 22.56 -0.26 22.31
N SER A 34 23.19 -1.16 23.05
CA SER A 34 22.96 -1.35 24.48
C SER A 34 23.01 -0.01 25.25
N PRO A 35 22.09 0.24 26.20
CA PRO A 35 22.09 1.43 27.05
C PRO A 35 23.23 1.43 28.10
N TYR A 36 24.05 0.38 28.16
CA TYR A 36 25.19 0.29 29.08
C TYR A 36 26.37 1.19 28.65
N PRO A 37 27.26 1.57 29.60
CA PRO A 37 28.42 2.41 29.32
C PRO A 37 29.28 1.89 28.15
N LYS A 38 29.99 2.80 27.48
CA LYS A 38 30.74 2.60 26.22
C LYS A 38 31.63 1.34 26.16
N GLU A 39 32.04 0.80 27.30
CA GLU A 39 32.91 -0.36 27.44
C GLU A 39 32.17 -1.71 27.29
N GLN A 40 30.83 -1.71 27.20
CA GLN A 40 29.98 -2.91 27.05
C GLN A 40 28.97 -2.78 25.90
N LYS A 41 29.35 -2.13 24.80
CA LYS A 41 28.52 -2.01 23.59
C LYS A 41 28.27 -3.37 22.92
N LYS A 42 27.30 -4.11 23.42
CA LYS A 42 26.67 -5.21 22.68
C LYS A 42 25.54 -4.66 21.84
N GLN A 43 25.43 -5.15 20.61
CA GLN A 43 24.22 -4.99 19.81
C GLN A 43 23.14 -5.90 20.41
N LEU A 44 21.98 -5.32 20.68
CA LEU A 44 20.81 -6.04 21.20
C LEU A 44 19.75 -6.14 20.11
N ASN A 45 19.00 -7.24 20.11
CA ASN A 45 17.95 -7.47 19.14
C ASN A 45 16.60 -7.13 19.76
N GLY A 46 15.86 -6.30 19.05
CA GLY A 46 14.55 -5.83 19.40
C GLY A 46 13.48 -6.32 18.42
N VAL A 47 12.27 -6.48 18.93
CA VAL A 47 11.07 -6.60 18.12
C VAL A 47 10.17 -5.41 18.44
N TRP A 48 9.73 -4.71 17.40
CA TRP A 48 8.84 -3.56 17.52
C TRP A 48 7.55 -3.76 16.75
N SER A 49 6.45 -3.28 17.34
CA SER A 49 5.18 -3.12 16.66
C SER A 49 4.43 -1.90 17.17
N GLN A 50 3.82 -1.16 16.25
CA GLN A 50 3.05 0.02 16.61
C GLN A 50 1.63 -0.36 17.03
N LEU A 51 1.15 0.21 18.13
CA LEU A 51 -0.25 0.13 18.52
C LEU A 51 -1.07 1.20 17.81
N ARG A 52 -2.17 0.78 17.17
CA ARG A 52 -3.10 1.70 16.50
C ARG A 52 -4.56 1.22 16.59
N VAL A 53 -5.48 2.15 16.37
CA VAL A 53 -6.89 1.87 16.11
C VAL A 53 -7.09 1.66 14.61
N GLY A 54 -7.75 0.57 14.21
CA GLY A 54 -8.03 0.24 12.80
C GLY A 54 -9.25 -0.68 12.62
N LEU A 55 -9.20 -1.56 11.61
CA LEU A 55 -10.23 -2.58 11.30
C LEU A 55 -10.01 -3.90 12.07
N ALA A 56 -11.10 -4.46 12.62
CA ALA A 56 -11.05 -5.63 13.51
C ALA A 56 -10.39 -6.88 12.88
N ARG A 57 -10.57 -7.12 11.58
CA ARG A 57 -9.94 -8.24 10.85
C ARG A 57 -8.41 -8.17 10.75
N ASP A 58 -7.83 -7.00 11.01
CA ASP A 58 -6.38 -6.79 10.98
C ASP A 58 -5.80 -6.87 12.40
N ALA A 59 -6.65 -7.08 13.42
CA ALA A 59 -6.22 -7.24 14.80
C ALA A 59 -5.44 -8.55 14.98
N CYS A 60 -4.49 -8.55 15.90
CA CYS A 60 -3.83 -9.76 16.36
C CYS A 60 -4.21 -10.05 17.81
N ASP A 61 -4.28 -11.34 18.14
CA ASP A 61 -4.50 -11.77 19.52
C ASP A 61 -3.21 -11.53 20.33
N PHE A 62 -3.36 -10.96 21.52
CA PHE A 62 -2.28 -10.91 22.50
C PHE A 62 -2.80 -11.38 23.86
N VAL A 63 -1.93 -12.06 24.60
CA VAL A 63 -2.24 -12.61 25.92
C VAL A 63 -1.58 -11.74 26.97
N ILE A 64 -2.34 -11.36 27.98
CA ILE A 64 -1.81 -10.69 29.15
C ILE A 64 -1.62 -11.70 30.27
N GLU A 65 -0.39 -11.86 30.78
CA GLU A 65 -0.11 -12.63 31.99
C GLU A 65 0.31 -11.71 33.15
N GLY A 66 0.07 -12.16 34.37
CA GLY A 66 0.23 -11.38 35.59
C GLY A 66 -1.10 -10.97 36.21
N SER A 67 -1.04 -10.37 37.39
CA SER A 67 -2.24 -9.88 38.06
C SER A 67 -2.60 -8.51 37.52
N MET A 68 -3.85 -8.34 37.13
CA MET A 68 -4.40 -7.04 36.71
C MET A 68 -4.18 -5.93 37.77
N LEU A 69 -4.03 -6.29 39.05
CA LEU A 69 -3.76 -5.37 40.15
C LEU A 69 -2.27 -5.11 40.41
N ASN A 70 -1.37 -6.04 40.04
CA ASN A 70 0.04 -5.99 40.45
C ASN A 70 1.02 -5.70 39.30
N GLY A 71 0.52 -5.52 38.07
CA GLY A 71 1.36 -5.43 36.89
C GLY A 71 1.12 -6.62 35.96
N CYS A 72 0.99 -6.32 34.67
CA CYS A 72 0.78 -7.35 33.65
C CYS A 72 1.76 -7.21 32.46
N ILE A 73 2.01 -8.34 31.78
CA ILE A 73 2.96 -8.52 30.67
C ILE A 73 2.20 -9.03 29.44
N ILE A 74 2.56 -8.58 28.24
CA ILE A 74 1.90 -8.93 26.96
C ILE A 74 2.69 -10.02 26.21
N TYR A 75 1.96 -10.95 25.59
CA TYR A 75 2.46 -12.08 24.80
C TYR A 75 1.78 -12.11 23.44
N ARG A 76 2.46 -12.63 22.42
CA ARG A 76 1.91 -12.85 21.07
C ARG A 76 2.34 -14.24 20.58
N ASP A 77 1.42 -15.00 20.00
CA ASP A 77 1.69 -16.32 19.39
C ASP A 77 2.45 -17.29 20.32
N SER A 78 2.10 -17.29 21.62
CA SER A 78 2.75 -18.10 22.67
C SER A 78 4.23 -17.79 22.93
N GLU A 79 4.78 -16.73 22.35
CA GLU A 79 6.12 -16.23 22.63
C GLU A 79 6.09 -14.94 23.50
N LYS A 80 7.06 -14.81 24.42
CA LYS A 80 7.35 -13.56 25.16
C LYS A 80 8.07 -12.60 24.22
N VAL A 81 7.34 -11.78 23.46
CA VAL A 81 8.00 -11.00 22.40
C VAL A 81 7.98 -9.48 22.62
N GLN A 82 6.99 -8.92 23.32
CA GLN A 82 6.76 -7.47 23.32
C GLN A 82 6.08 -6.95 24.60
N TRP A 83 6.50 -5.80 25.12
CA TRP A 83 5.87 -5.05 26.21
C TRP A 83 5.45 -3.65 25.74
N LEU A 84 4.57 -3.00 26.49
CA LEU A 84 4.17 -1.62 26.19
C LEU A 84 5.26 -0.65 26.63
N GLU A 85 5.82 0.10 25.70
CA GLU A 85 6.81 1.14 25.97
C GLU A 85 6.22 2.52 25.68
N SER A 86 6.69 3.50 26.43
CA SER A 86 6.46 4.92 26.15
C SER A 86 7.76 5.54 25.66
N ASP A 87 7.70 6.38 24.63
CA ASP A 87 8.89 7.02 24.01
C ASP A 87 9.74 7.83 25.00
N HIS A 88 9.16 8.18 26.15
CA HIS A 88 9.83 8.88 27.23
C HIS A 88 9.53 8.19 28.58
N ASP A 89 10.47 8.30 29.52
CA ASP A 89 10.23 7.84 30.91
C ASP A 89 9.11 8.63 31.61
N LYS A 90 8.78 9.81 31.08
CA LYS A 90 7.69 10.66 31.53
C LYS A 90 6.37 10.12 30.95
N LYS A 91 5.57 9.50 31.81
CA LYS A 91 4.26 8.92 31.49
C LYS A 91 3.17 10.00 31.60
N ASP A 92 3.32 11.06 30.81
CA ASP A 92 2.42 12.23 30.77
C ASP A 92 1.43 12.12 29.60
N PRO A 93 0.31 12.88 29.61
CA PRO A 93 -0.60 12.95 28.47
C PRO A 93 0.12 13.30 27.15
N GLU A 94 -0.40 12.79 26.04
CA GLU A 94 0.15 12.87 24.69
C GLU A 94 1.49 12.15 24.47
N THR A 95 2.01 11.43 25.46
CA THR A 95 3.18 10.57 25.26
C THR A 95 2.80 9.36 24.40
N ASP A 96 3.62 9.09 23.40
CA ASP A 96 3.45 7.98 22.47
C ASP A 96 3.62 6.62 23.16
N ILE A 97 2.79 5.66 22.73
CA ILE A 97 2.80 4.29 23.24
C ILE A 97 2.97 3.31 22.09
N HIS A 98 3.91 2.39 22.25
CA HIS A 98 4.19 1.33 21.28
C HIS A 98 4.47 0.01 21.98
N MET A 99 4.48 -1.08 21.21
CA MET A 99 4.95 -2.38 21.69
C MET A 99 6.41 -2.58 21.29
N TRP A 100 7.26 -2.78 22.28
CA TRP A 100 8.69 -2.99 22.11
C TRP A 100 9.13 -4.20 22.91
N GLY A 101 10.12 -4.96 22.43
CA GLY A 101 10.74 -6.00 23.23
C GLY A 101 12.20 -6.21 22.86
N CYS A 102 13.10 -6.11 23.83
CA CYS A 102 14.48 -6.61 23.72
C CYS A 102 14.46 -8.11 24.03
N LEU A 103 14.92 -8.92 23.07
CA LEU A 103 14.90 -10.38 23.18
C LEU A 103 15.84 -10.89 24.28
N GLU A 104 16.94 -10.16 24.52
CA GLU A 104 17.97 -10.47 25.49
C GLU A 104 17.65 -9.95 26.91
N HIS A 105 16.84 -8.90 27.06
CA HIS A 105 16.55 -8.24 28.35
C HIS A 105 15.04 -8.16 28.63
N LYS A 106 14.45 -9.32 28.95
CA LYS A 106 13.01 -9.45 29.23
C LYS A 106 12.57 -8.71 30.50
N GLU A 107 13.50 -8.46 31.41
CA GLU A 107 13.31 -7.73 32.65
C GLU A 107 13.07 -6.22 32.46
N TRP A 108 13.29 -5.68 31.26
CA TRP A 108 13.02 -4.27 30.94
C TRP A 108 11.55 -3.97 30.62
N ALA A 109 10.69 -5.00 30.67
CA ALA A 109 9.27 -4.83 30.44
C ALA A 109 8.67 -3.81 31.41
N LYS A 110 8.00 -2.79 30.86
CA LYS A 110 7.27 -1.80 31.66
C LYS A 110 5.95 -2.43 32.13
N GLU A 111 5.61 -2.21 33.39
CA GLU A 111 4.41 -2.78 34.01
C GLU A 111 3.18 -1.85 33.90
N TYR A 112 2.03 -2.45 33.59
CA TYR A 112 0.74 -1.77 33.48
C TYR A 112 -0.30 -2.41 34.39
N VAL A 113 -1.31 -1.64 34.78
CA VAL A 113 -2.40 -2.04 35.68
C VAL A 113 -3.73 -1.83 34.96
N PHE A 114 -4.64 -2.79 35.12
CA PHE A 114 -6.01 -2.68 34.64
C PHE A 114 -6.87 -2.11 35.78
N ASN A 115 -7.42 -0.94 35.55
CA ASN A 115 -8.18 -0.21 36.54
C ASN A 115 -9.62 -0.74 36.65
N SER A 116 -10.28 -0.45 37.76
CA SER A 116 -11.68 -0.85 38.01
C SER A 116 -12.68 -0.25 37.02
N ASP A 117 -12.32 0.84 36.34
CA ASP A 117 -13.13 1.48 35.30
C ASP A 117 -12.87 0.93 33.89
N GLY A 118 -12.10 -0.16 33.78
CA GLY A 118 -11.74 -0.80 32.52
C GLY A 118 -10.60 -0.11 31.77
N THR A 119 -10.02 0.98 32.29
CA THR A 119 -8.88 1.62 31.64
C THR A 119 -7.56 0.90 31.96
N VAL A 120 -6.55 1.03 31.10
CA VAL A 120 -5.19 0.52 31.36
C VAL A 120 -4.24 1.69 31.57
N SER A 121 -3.45 1.62 32.64
CA SER A 121 -2.53 2.68 33.05
C SER A 121 -1.15 2.13 33.40
N PRO A 122 -0.08 2.94 33.35
CA PRO A 122 1.21 2.54 33.89
C PRO A 122 1.11 2.26 35.39
N LYS A 123 1.77 1.20 35.87
CA LYS A 123 1.73 0.81 37.29
C LYS A 123 2.16 1.91 38.25
N HIS A 124 3.08 2.79 37.83
CA HIS A 124 3.56 3.91 38.65
C HIS A 124 2.67 5.17 38.59
N ASN A 125 1.70 5.21 37.67
CA ASN A 125 0.80 6.36 37.53
C ASN A 125 -0.66 5.95 37.22
N PRO A 126 -1.27 5.03 38.01
CA PRO A 126 -2.56 4.44 37.67
C PRO A 126 -3.74 5.41 37.83
N GLN A 127 -3.55 6.51 38.55
CA GLN A 127 -4.63 7.46 38.86
C GLN A 127 -4.75 8.61 37.85
N ASN A 128 -3.65 9.01 37.18
CA ASN A 128 -3.65 10.25 36.41
C ASN A 128 -3.83 10.04 34.91
N VAL A 129 -3.18 9.03 34.33
CA VAL A 129 -3.18 8.77 32.89
C VAL A 129 -3.63 7.35 32.57
N CYS A 130 -4.18 7.15 31.38
CA CYS A 130 -4.50 5.84 30.85
C CYS A 130 -4.29 5.82 29.34
N LEU A 131 -4.31 4.63 28.73
CA LEU A 131 -4.27 4.50 27.28
C LEU A 131 -5.47 5.22 26.64
N GLY A 132 -5.21 6.00 25.61
CA GLY A 132 -6.19 6.76 24.86
C GLY A 132 -5.80 6.88 23.39
N VAL A 133 -6.66 7.54 22.61
CA VAL A 133 -6.40 7.84 21.20
C VAL A 133 -6.07 9.32 21.04
N GLN A 134 -5.03 9.62 20.27
CA GLN A 134 -4.69 10.99 19.90
C GLN A 134 -5.86 11.61 19.12
N LYS A 135 -6.20 12.88 19.39
CA LYS A 135 -7.25 13.57 18.61
C LYS A 135 -6.83 13.67 17.14
N GLY A 136 -7.78 13.40 16.25
CA GLY A 136 -7.55 13.43 14.80
C GLY A 136 -7.52 12.03 14.19
N ASN A 137 -7.49 11.94 12.86
CA ASN A 137 -7.78 10.69 12.15
C ASN A 137 -6.58 9.71 12.07
N THR A 138 -5.61 9.78 12.99
CA THR A 138 -4.40 8.96 12.97
C THR A 138 -4.58 7.60 13.62
N GLY A 139 -5.55 7.47 14.54
CA GLY A 139 -5.75 6.24 15.32
C GLY A 139 -4.58 5.90 16.24
N LYS A 140 -3.66 6.85 16.48
CA LYS A 140 -2.46 6.68 17.29
C LYS A 140 -2.81 6.49 18.77
N ILE A 141 -2.17 5.53 19.43
CA ILE A 141 -2.34 5.30 20.87
C ILE A 141 -1.35 6.17 21.64
N VAL A 142 -1.86 6.92 22.61
CA VAL A 142 -1.10 7.81 23.49
C VAL A 142 -1.60 7.69 24.92
N PHE A 143 -0.86 8.22 25.90
CA PHE A 143 -1.47 8.49 27.19
C PHE A 143 -2.43 9.67 27.11
N VAL A 144 -3.57 9.56 27.80
CA VAL A 144 -4.52 10.66 27.98
C VAL A 144 -4.87 10.77 29.46
N PRO A 145 -5.35 11.94 29.92
CA PRO A 145 -5.87 12.07 31.27
C PRO A 145 -6.97 11.03 31.52
N ARG A 146 -6.94 10.36 32.67
CA ARG A 146 -7.88 9.25 32.95
C ARG A 146 -9.35 9.68 32.99
N ASN A 147 -9.59 10.96 33.28
CA ASN A 147 -10.91 11.59 33.25
C ASN A 147 -11.35 12.04 31.84
N ASP A 148 -10.50 11.92 30.81
CA ASP A 148 -10.84 12.28 29.43
C ASP A 148 -11.68 11.17 28.76
N THR A 149 -12.98 11.19 29.04
CA THR A 149 -13.95 10.22 28.52
C THR A 149 -14.09 10.21 27.00
N THR A 150 -13.58 11.24 26.31
CA THR A 150 -13.68 11.38 24.84
C THR A 150 -12.53 10.71 24.09
N ARG A 151 -11.47 10.33 24.82
CA ARG A 151 -10.24 9.76 24.23
C ARG A 151 -9.76 8.50 24.93
N ARG A 152 -10.07 8.33 26.21
CA ARG A 152 -9.62 7.17 26.99
C ARG A 152 -10.20 5.88 26.42
N LEU A 153 -9.38 4.85 26.44
CA LEU A 153 -9.78 3.50 26.08
C LEU A 153 -10.31 2.76 27.31
N VAL A 154 -11.53 2.26 27.20
CA VAL A 154 -12.15 1.38 28.21
C VAL A 154 -12.20 -0.02 27.64
N LEU A 155 -11.52 -0.94 28.29
CA LEU A 155 -11.27 -2.29 27.84
C LEU A 155 -12.20 -3.24 28.61
N GLY A 156 -12.74 -4.25 27.91
CA GLY A 156 -13.64 -5.25 28.49
C GLY A 156 -12.88 -6.47 29.04
N GLY A 157 -13.51 -7.19 29.97
CA GLY A 157 -13.07 -8.53 30.38
C GLY A 157 -13.46 -9.60 29.34
N GLY A 158 -12.85 -10.78 29.41
CA GLY A 158 -13.04 -11.85 28.41
C GLY A 158 -14.49 -12.29 28.23
N ASP A 159 -15.27 -12.37 29.31
CA ASP A 159 -16.68 -12.81 29.27
C ASP A 159 -17.61 -11.76 28.64
N ASP A 160 -17.29 -10.46 28.78
CA ASP A 160 -18.03 -9.36 28.16
C ASP A 160 -17.86 -9.32 26.63
N LEU A 161 -16.86 -10.01 26.10
CA LEU A 161 -16.37 -9.88 24.72
C LEU A 161 -16.37 -11.21 23.96
N ALA A 162 -16.86 -12.31 24.54
CA ALA A 162 -16.88 -13.63 23.92
C ALA A 162 -17.58 -13.64 22.55
N SER A 163 -18.79 -13.10 22.46
CA SER A 163 -19.53 -12.97 21.21
C SER A 163 -18.84 -12.04 20.20
N TYR A 164 -18.09 -11.05 20.69
CA TYR A 164 -17.30 -10.17 19.84
C TYR A 164 -16.08 -10.89 19.26
N PHE A 165 -15.39 -11.74 20.04
CA PHE A 165 -14.29 -12.57 19.52
C PHE A 165 -14.75 -13.52 18.44
N GLU A 166 -15.91 -14.16 18.64
CA GLU A 166 -16.51 -15.05 17.65
C GLU A 166 -16.81 -14.29 16.35
N GLN A 167 -17.43 -13.11 16.44
CA GLN A 167 -17.71 -12.29 15.27
C GLN A 167 -16.42 -11.82 14.58
N MET A 168 -15.42 -11.35 15.33
CA MET A 168 -14.16 -10.87 14.76
C MET A 168 -13.40 -11.99 14.04
N ARG A 169 -13.35 -13.18 14.65
CA ARG A 169 -12.72 -14.36 14.03
C ARG A 169 -13.51 -14.82 12.80
N ALA A 170 -14.84 -14.78 12.85
CA ALA A 170 -15.69 -15.05 11.71
C ALA A 170 -15.46 -14.06 10.57
N ASP A 171 -15.35 -12.76 10.87
CA ASP A 171 -15.08 -11.70 9.89
C ASP A 171 -13.68 -11.85 9.27
N ALA A 172 -12.66 -12.17 10.08
CA ALA A 172 -11.31 -12.42 9.61
C ALA A 172 -11.23 -13.67 8.73
N ALA A 173 -11.85 -14.77 9.15
CA ALA A 173 -11.94 -16.00 8.37
C ALA A 173 -12.71 -15.79 7.06
N LYS A 174 -13.80 -15.02 7.11
CA LYS A 174 -14.56 -14.64 5.91
C LYS A 174 -13.71 -13.78 4.97
N ALA A 175 -13.00 -12.77 5.48
CA ALA A 175 -12.14 -11.93 4.66
C ALA A 175 -11.03 -12.75 3.99
N GLU A 176 -10.44 -13.71 4.69
CA GLU A 176 -9.44 -14.61 4.13
C GLU A 176 -10.04 -15.56 3.08
N SER A 177 -11.20 -16.14 3.37
CA SER A 177 -11.93 -16.96 2.40
C SER A 177 -12.29 -16.17 1.14
N ASP A 178 -12.74 -14.91 1.29
CA ASP A 178 -13.08 -14.04 0.17
C ASP A 178 -11.83 -13.70 -0.67
N ARG A 179 -10.66 -13.50 -0.02
CA ARG A 179 -9.37 -13.29 -0.70
C ARG A 179 -8.92 -14.50 -1.50
N GLU A 180 -8.97 -15.69 -0.91
CA GLU A 180 -8.62 -16.93 -1.61
C GLU A 180 -9.58 -17.22 -2.77
N ALA A 181 -10.87 -16.97 -2.59
CA ALA A 181 -11.85 -17.08 -3.67
C ALA A 181 -11.58 -16.09 -4.80
N ALA A 182 -11.22 -14.84 -4.48
CA ALA A 182 -10.83 -13.83 -5.47
C ALA A 182 -9.56 -14.24 -6.22
N LYS A 183 -8.56 -14.77 -5.51
CA LYS A 183 -7.33 -15.32 -6.08
C LYS A 183 -7.60 -16.48 -7.05
N HIS A 184 -8.37 -17.48 -6.63
CA HIS A 184 -8.76 -18.59 -7.51
C HIS A 184 -9.53 -18.13 -8.74
N THR A 185 -10.48 -17.20 -8.55
CA THR A 185 -11.25 -16.62 -9.65
C THR A 185 -10.33 -15.90 -10.63
N ALA A 186 -9.37 -15.13 -10.14
CA ALA A 186 -8.40 -14.41 -10.95
C ALA A 186 -7.49 -15.35 -11.76
N LEU A 187 -6.93 -16.38 -11.10
CA LEU A 187 -6.07 -17.37 -11.75
C LEU A 187 -6.82 -18.13 -12.84
N SER A 188 -8.11 -18.44 -12.62
CA SER A 188 -8.92 -19.12 -13.65
C SER A 188 -9.09 -18.29 -14.94
N LYS A 189 -8.89 -16.97 -14.89
CA LYS A 189 -8.92 -16.09 -16.08
C LYS A 189 -7.63 -16.17 -16.90
N LEU A 190 -6.53 -16.68 -16.35
CA LEU A 190 -5.23 -16.82 -17.03
C LEU A 190 -5.20 -18.05 -17.96
N THR A 191 -6.18 -18.13 -18.84
CA THR A 191 -6.23 -19.16 -19.88
C THR A 191 -5.07 -19.01 -20.87
N SER A 192 -4.74 -20.07 -21.62
CA SER A 192 -3.72 -19.98 -22.68
C SER A 192 -4.01 -18.85 -23.69
N ALA A 193 -5.29 -18.63 -24.02
CA ALA A 193 -5.70 -17.54 -24.90
C ALA A 193 -5.40 -16.16 -24.28
N PHE A 194 -5.65 -16.00 -22.98
CA PHE A 194 -5.31 -14.78 -22.24
C PHE A 194 -3.80 -14.54 -22.24
N CYS A 195 -3.00 -15.56 -21.93
CA CYS A 195 -1.54 -15.44 -21.90
C CYS A 195 -0.97 -15.12 -23.29
N THR A 196 -1.52 -15.69 -24.36
CA THR A 196 -1.15 -15.33 -25.73
C THR A 196 -1.52 -13.88 -26.06
N ALA A 197 -2.72 -13.42 -25.68
CA ALA A 197 -3.12 -12.02 -25.86
C ALA A 197 -2.19 -11.08 -25.10
N PHE A 198 -1.88 -11.38 -23.83
CA PHE A 198 -0.96 -10.60 -23.02
C PHE A 198 0.44 -10.50 -23.64
N ARG A 199 0.99 -11.62 -24.13
CA ARG A 199 2.30 -11.63 -24.82
C ARG A 199 2.29 -10.78 -26.09
N ASN A 200 1.21 -10.84 -26.86
CA ASN A 200 1.08 -10.12 -28.13
C ASN A 200 0.80 -8.63 -27.94
N ASP A 201 -0.04 -8.29 -26.96
CA ASP A 201 -0.51 -6.91 -26.74
C ASP A 201 0.39 -6.15 -25.77
N GLY A 202 1.17 -6.86 -24.94
CA GLY A 202 2.08 -6.27 -23.95
C GLY A 202 1.39 -5.80 -22.68
N PHE A 203 0.08 -5.95 -22.59
CA PHE A 203 -0.70 -5.53 -21.44
C PHE A 203 -1.94 -6.40 -21.23
N CYS A 204 -2.47 -6.39 -20.01
CA CYS A 204 -3.76 -7.00 -19.72
C CYS A 204 -4.50 -6.25 -18.62
N LYS A 205 -5.80 -6.53 -18.52
CA LYS A 205 -6.70 -5.97 -17.52
C LYS A 205 -7.43 -7.08 -16.82
N LEU A 206 -7.34 -7.11 -15.49
CA LEU A 206 -7.96 -8.15 -14.67
C LEU A 206 -8.87 -7.54 -13.61
N GLY A 207 -10.08 -8.07 -13.51
CA GLY A 207 -11.12 -7.67 -12.56
C GLY A 207 -11.16 -8.56 -11.31
N GLY A 208 -11.51 -7.99 -10.16
CA GLY A 208 -11.67 -8.62 -8.85
C GLY A 208 -10.38 -8.97 -8.12
N LEU A 209 -9.24 -8.31 -8.39
CA LEU A 209 -7.95 -8.72 -7.78
C LEU A 209 -7.69 -8.12 -6.40
N VAL A 210 -8.19 -6.90 -6.15
CA VAL A 210 -7.87 -6.13 -4.94
C VAL A 210 -9.13 -6.01 -4.08
N PRO A 211 -9.16 -6.63 -2.90
CA PRO A 211 -10.30 -6.50 -1.99
C PRO A 211 -10.71 -5.04 -1.76
N LEU A 212 -12.02 -4.77 -1.84
CA LEU A 212 -12.59 -3.42 -1.74
C LEU A 212 -12.10 -2.67 -0.50
N ASP A 213 -11.97 -3.38 0.60
CA ASP A 213 -11.53 -2.85 1.87
C ASP A 213 -10.05 -2.39 1.88
N ILE A 214 -9.19 -3.03 1.12
CA ILE A 214 -7.80 -2.59 0.90
C ILE A 214 -7.83 -1.31 0.08
N VAL A 215 -8.67 -1.24 -0.96
CA VAL A 215 -8.88 -0.02 -1.76
C VAL A 215 -9.37 1.13 -0.89
N LEU A 216 -10.39 0.91 -0.05
CA LEU A 216 -10.92 1.94 0.86
C LEU A 216 -9.86 2.43 1.86
N THR A 217 -9.01 1.52 2.37
CA THR A 217 -7.91 1.87 3.27
C THR A 217 -6.87 2.75 2.57
N ALA A 218 -6.44 2.37 1.36
CA ALA A 218 -5.52 3.16 0.55
C ALA A 218 -6.09 4.56 0.23
N ARG A 219 -7.38 4.62 -0.17
CA ARG A 219 -8.07 5.90 -0.44
C ARG A 219 -8.15 6.79 0.80
N GLY A 220 -8.42 6.22 1.97
CA GLY A 220 -8.46 6.96 3.23
C GLY A 220 -7.12 7.65 3.51
N GLU A 221 -6.02 6.92 3.31
CA GLU A 221 -4.68 7.47 3.49
C GLU A 221 -4.34 8.53 2.42
N ILE A 222 -4.64 8.27 1.16
CA ILE A 222 -4.46 9.25 0.08
C ILE A 222 -5.21 10.53 0.43
N ASN A 223 -6.50 10.44 0.79
CA ASN A 223 -7.32 11.59 1.16
C ASN A 223 -6.75 12.33 2.38
N ARG A 224 -6.23 11.62 3.38
CA ARG A 224 -5.56 12.23 4.53
C ARG A 224 -4.35 13.06 4.07
N GLN A 225 -3.47 12.49 3.26
CA GLN A 225 -2.29 13.20 2.73
C GLN A 225 -2.65 14.36 1.80
N LEU A 226 -3.74 14.23 1.02
CA LEU A 226 -4.28 15.33 0.21
C LEU A 226 -4.80 16.46 1.10
N GLY A 227 -5.50 16.14 2.19
CA GLY A 227 -6.01 17.12 3.14
C GLY A 227 -4.92 17.80 3.98
N ASP A 228 -3.86 17.06 4.33
CA ASP A 228 -2.75 17.57 5.14
C ASP A 228 -1.73 18.39 4.30
N GLY A 229 -1.61 18.11 3.00
CA GLY A 229 -0.56 18.67 2.15
C GLY A 229 -1.03 19.70 1.13
N SER A 230 -0.80 20.99 1.38
CA SER A 230 -0.78 22.11 0.40
C SER A 230 -2.13 22.60 -0.18
N LYS A 231 -2.17 23.90 -0.50
CA LYS A 231 -3.34 24.69 -0.96
C LYS A 231 -3.58 24.65 -2.49
N THR A 232 -2.81 23.89 -3.28
CA THR A 232 -2.88 23.92 -4.76
C THR A 232 -2.97 22.52 -5.39
N SER A 233 -3.78 22.39 -6.44
CA SER A 233 -4.10 21.12 -7.13
C SER A 233 -2.93 20.49 -7.88
N ASP A 234 -1.97 21.29 -8.38
CA ASP A 234 -0.83 20.78 -9.16
C ASP A 234 0.18 20.00 -8.32
N ALA A 235 0.23 20.23 -7.00
CA ALA A 235 1.09 19.49 -6.09
C ALA A 235 0.76 17.99 -5.97
N PHE A 236 -0.33 17.53 -6.59
CA PHE A 236 -0.88 16.18 -6.43
C PHE A 236 -0.84 15.32 -7.71
N LYS A 237 -0.47 15.90 -8.87
CA LYS A 237 -0.59 15.23 -10.18
C LYS A 237 0.42 14.10 -10.42
N ALA A 238 1.52 14.10 -9.66
CA ALA A 238 2.45 12.99 -9.54
C ALA A 238 3.11 13.03 -8.15
N LYS A 239 2.57 12.24 -7.22
CA LYS A 239 3.20 12.04 -5.90
C LYS A 239 3.71 10.62 -5.80
N THR A 240 4.97 10.49 -5.41
CA THR A 240 5.53 9.23 -4.95
C THR A 240 5.16 9.04 -3.50
N PHE A 241 4.51 7.92 -3.18
CA PHE A 241 4.24 7.47 -1.83
C PHE A 241 5.36 6.52 -1.45
N ALA A 242 6.42 7.06 -0.85
CA ALA A 242 7.48 6.23 -0.30
C ALA A 242 6.89 5.30 0.76
N SER A 243 7.00 3.99 0.53
CA SER A 243 6.81 2.89 1.48
C SER A 243 5.54 2.84 2.36
N HIS A 244 4.51 3.64 2.09
CA HIS A 244 3.33 3.66 2.97
C HIS A 244 2.56 2.33 2.91
N PRO A 245 2.35 1.62 4.06
CA PRO A 245 1.76 0.29 4.06
C PRO A 245 0.39 0.22 3.38
N ALA A 246 -0.49 1.20 3.59
CA ALA A 246 -1.80 1.23 2.96
C ALA A 246 -1.75 1.25 1.42
N ILE A 247 -0.69 1.82 0.82
CA ILE A 247 -0.51 1.88 -0.63
C ILE A 247 0.11 0.57 -1.12
N LEU A 248 1.18 0.10 -0.46
CA LEU A 248 1.84 -1.15 -0.84
C LEU A 248 0.91 -2.36 -0.71
N SER A 249 -0.04 -2.33 0.23
CA SER A 249 -1.04 -3.39 0.45
C SER A 249 -1.95 -3.62 -0.76
N LEU A 250 -2.16 -2.61 -1.63
CA LEU A 250 -2.94 -2.75 -2.86
C LEU A 250 -2.39 -3.86 -3.76
N VAL A 251 -1.07 -4.07 -3.75
CA VAL A 251 -0.42 -5.16 -4.46
C VAL A 251 -0.10 -6.28 -3.49
N ARG A 252 0.63 -5.99 -2.41
CA ARG A 252 1.18 -6.99 -1.47
C ARG A 252 0.12 -7.90 -0.87
N ASP A 253 -1.06 -7.36 -0.52
CA ASP A 253 -2.08 -8.07 0.26
C ASP A 253 -3.30 -8.45 -0.62
N SER A 254 -3.08 -8.53 -1.94
CA SER A 254 -4.09 -8.83 -2.96
C SER A 254 -3.78 -10.13 -3.73
N ALA A 255 -4.59 -10.45 -4.75
CA ALA A 255 -4.31 -11.56 -5.68
C ALA A 255 -3.20 -11.23 -6.70
N VAL A 256 -2.73 -9.99 -6.80
CA VAL A 256 -1.75 -9.55 -7.81
C VAL A 256 -0.45 -10.37 -7.79
N PRO A 257 0.19 -10.66 -6.63
CA PRO A 257 1.42 -11.45 -6.60
C PRO A 257 1.28 -12.85 -7.21
N ALA A 258 0.11 -13.48 -7.04
CA ALA A 258 -0.21 -14.77 -7.65
C ALA A 258 -0.30 -14.67 -9.18
N ILE A 259 -0.97 -13.62 -9.67
CA ILE A 259 -1.07 -13.36 -11.10
C ILE A 259 0.30 -13.07 -11.72
N LEU A 260 1.15 -12.32 -11.04
CA LEU A 260 2.51 -12.04 -11.53
C LEU A 260 3.37 -13.30 -11.57
N ALA A 261 3.28 -14.15 -10.55
CA ALA A 261 3.99 -15.43 -10.53
C ALA A 261 3.59 -16.32 -11.71
N GLU A 262 2.31 -16.36 -12.07
CA GLU A 262 1.82 -17.12 -13.22
C GLU A 262 2.26 -16.48 -14.55
N LEU A 263 2.17 -15.15 -14.69
CA LEU A 263 2.44 -14.46 -15.96
C LEU A 263 3.93 -14.27 -16.25
N LEU A 264 4.76 -14.07 -15.23
CA LEU A 264 6.17 -13.69 -15.35
C LEU A 264 7.11 -14.73 -14.73
N GLY A 265 6.58 -15.77 -14.10
CA GLY A 265 7.34 -16.78 -13.36
C GLY A 265 7.71 -16.34 -11.94
N GLY A 266 8.34 -17.27 -11.20
CA GLY A 266 8.76 -17.05 -9.81
C GLY A 266 7.72 -17.53 -8.78
N HIS A 267 7.81 -17.00 -7.56
CA HIS A 267 6.91 -17.32 -6.45
C HIS A 267 6.20 -16.06 -5.95
N GLU A 268 4.98 -16.18 -5.42
CA GLU A 268 4.18 -15.04 -4.96
C GLU A 268 4.95 -14.17 -3.95
N ASP A 269 5.63 -14.81 -3.00
CA ASP A 269 6.40 -14.13 -1.94
C ASP A 269 7.51 -13.24 -2.50
N TRP A 270 8.09 -13.62 -3.65
CA TRP A 270 9.11 -12.81 -4.32
C TRP A 270 8.56 -11.44 -4.71
N TYR A 271 7.32 -11.40 -5.21
CA TYR A 271 6.64 -10.17 -5.59
C TYR A 271 6.17 -9.38 -4.37
N ARG A 272 5.71 -10.06 -3.32
CA ARG A 272 5.27 -9.39 -2.06
C ARG A 272 6.41 -8.63 -1.38
N GLN A 273 7.64 -9.17 -1.42
CA GLN A 273 8.79 -8.63 -0.70
C GLN A 273 9.54 -7.51 -1.44
N ARG A 274 9.30 -7.33 -2.74
CA ARG A 274 10.02 -6.36 -3.59
C ARG A 274 9.31 -5.04 -3.81
N LEU A 275 8.21 -4.80 -3.10
CA LEU A 275 7.46 -3.55 -3.19
C LEU A 275 8.04 -2.53 -2.22
N ASP A 276 8.77 -1.56 -2.74
CA ASP A 276 9.43 -0.50 -1.94
C ASP A 276 8.67 0.84 -1.96
N SER A 277 7.89 1.06 -3.01
CA SER A 277 7.25 2.35 -3.30
C SER A 277 5.99 2.18 -4.14
N GLY A 278 5.14 3.21 -4.12
CA GLY A 278 4.02 3.34 -5.03
C GLY A 278 3.92 4.77 -5.56
N GLN A 279 3.43 4.93 -6.78
CA GLN A 279 3.14 6.24 -7.34
C GLN A 279 1.63 6.44 -7.44
N LEU A 280 1.16 7.63 -7.09
CA LEU A 280 -0.22 8.02 -7.32
C LEU A 280 -0.31 8.88 -8.58
N ALA A 281 -1.09 8.40 -9.53
CA ALA A 281 -1.51 9.15 -10.70
C ALA A 281 -2.91 9.72 -10.46
N LEU A 282 -3.00 10.95 -9.94
CA LEU A 282 -4.27 11.68 -9.87
C LEU A 282 -4.53 12.41 -11.19
N ARG A 283 -5.77 12.30 -11.66
CA ARG A 283 -6.29 13.02 -12.82
C ARG A 283 -7.60 13.66 -12.40
N PHE A 284 -7.73 14.97 -12.61
CA PHE A 284 -8.97 15.69 -12.36
C PHE A 284 -9.72 15.90 -13.68
N PRO A 285 -11.06 15.90 -13.67
CA PRO A 285 -11.84 16.31 -14.82
C PRO A 285 -11.36 17.66 -15.36
N GLY A 286 -10.96 17.72 -16.62
CA GLY A 286 -10.45 18.94 -17.26
C GLY A 286 -8.92 19.03 -17.43
N ASP A 287 -8.11 18.21 -16.74
CA ASP A 287 -6.64 18.32 -16.77
C ASP A 287 -6.01 18.17 -18.18
N LEU A 288 -6.67 17.42 -19.06
CA LEU A 288 -6.25 17.23 -20.46
C LEU A 288 -7.27 17.80 -21.45
N CYS A 289 -8.14 18.71 -21.02
CA CYS A 289 -9.10 19.35 -21.92
C CYS A 289 -8.51 20.64 -22.53
N PRO A 290 -8.89 21.03 -23.75
CA PRO A 290 -8.45 22.29 -24.33
C PRO A 290 -8.73 23.50 -23.43
N PRO A 291 -7.87 24.54 -23.42
CA PRO A 291 -8.13 25.78 -22.66
C PRO A 291 -9.51 26.37 -23.00
N GLY A 292 -10.27 26.76 -21.97
CA GLY A 292 -11.61 27.34 -22.13
C GLY A 292 -12.73 26.34 -22.43
N SER A 293 -12.41 25.03 -22.51
CA SER A 293 -13.44 24.01 -22.70
C SER A 293 -14.30 23.85 -21.43
N LYS A 294 -15.62 23.81 -21.60
CA LYS A 294 -16.58 23.45 -20.52
C LYS A 294 -16.58 21.93 -20.25
N LEU A 295 -15.56 21.20 -20.68
CA LEU A 295 -15.53 19.74 -20.71
C LEU A 295 -15.43 19.09 -19.33
N GLY A 296 -15.07 19.86 -18.29
CA GLY A 296 -15.25 19.44 -16.89
C GLY A 296 -16.69 19.03 -16.54
N THR A 297 -17.68 19.41 -17.36
CA THR A 297 -19.09 18.99 -17.22
C THR A 297 -19.66 18.21 -18.42
N GLN A 298 -18.91 18.06 -19.53
CA GLN A 298 -19.41 17.44 -20.78
C GLN A 298 -18.70 16.14 -21.18
N GLY A 299 -17.58 15.80 -20.56
CA GLY A 299 -17.03 14.44 -20.58
C GLY A 299 -16.32 13.96 -21.87
N SER A 300 -16.51 14.58 -23.04
CA SER A 300 -15.89 14.09 -24.29
C SER A 300 -14.80 15.02 -24.83
N ILE A 301 -13.60 14.51 -25.14
CA ILE A 301 -12.59 15.29 -25.89
C ILE A 301 -12.84 15.21 -27.41
N SER A 302 -12.41 16.22 -28.18
CA SER A 302 -12.50 16.16 -29.64
C SER A 302 -11.49 15.16 -30.23
N ALA A 303 -11.82 14.53 -31.37
CA ALA A 303 -10.92 13.62 -32.06
C ALA A 303 -9.57 14.28 -32.41
N ALA A 304 -9.59 15.55 -32.85
CA ALA A 304 -8.38 16.30 -33.16
C ALA A 304 -7.47 16.50 -31.93
N HIS A 305 -8.07 16.72 -30.75
CA HIS A 305 -7.32 16.85 -29.51
C HIS A 305 -6.69 15.52 -29.07
N PHE A 306 -7.42 14.42 -29.23
CA PHE A 306 -6.89 13.08 -29.01
C PHE A 306 -5.70 12.76 -29.92
N GLU A 307 -5.80 13.09 -31.22
CA GLU A 307 -4.72 12.90 -32.19
C GLU A 307 -3.44 13.64 -31.81
N GLY A 308 -3.56 14.79 -31.15
CA GLY A 308 -2.43 15.52 -30.56
C GLY A 308 -1.83 14.79 -29.36
N ILE A 309 -2.66 14.41 -28.38
CA ILE A 309 -2.20 13.76 -27.15
C ILE A 309 -1.55 12.40 -27.42
N ARG A 310 -2.13 11.59 -28.30
CA ARG A 310 -1.68 10.20 -28.52
C ARG A 310 -0.24 10.12 -29.07
N LYS A 311 0.29 11.20 -29.63
CA LYS A 311 1.67 11.30 -30.13
C LYS A 311 2.69 11.64 -29.03
N GLY A 312 2.23 12.09 -27.86
CA GLY A 312 3.05 12.38 -26.68
C GLY A 312 3.27 11.18 -25.77
N TRP A 313 3.35 9.97 -26.32
CA TRP A 313 3.55 8.75 -25.53
C TRP A 313 4.96 8.66 -24.95
N HIS A 314 5.09 7.84 -23.91
CA HIS A 314 6.35 7.54 -23.24
C HIS A 314 6.52 6.03 -23.03
N ILE A 315 7.72 5.64 -22.60
CA ILE A 315 8.10 4.28 -22.22
C ILE A 315 8.58 4.37 -20.78
N ASP A 316 7.97 3.61 -19.86
CA ASP A 316 8.45 3.59 -18.47
C ASP A 316 9.89 3.05 -18.40
N GLY A 317 10.68 3.51 -17.42
CA GLY A 317 12.10 3.16 -17.30
C GLY A 317 13.05 3.94 -18.21
N CYS A 318 12.55 4.74 -19.16
CA CYS A 318 13.37 5.70 -19.90
C CYS A 318 13.67 6.96 -19.06
N PRO A 319 14.87 7.54 -19.19
CA PRO A 319 15.21 8.75 -18.47
C PRO A 319 14.47 9.98 -19.01
N SER A 320 14.05 10.87 -18.12
CA SER A 320 13.43 12.16 -18.42
C SER A 320 13.46 13.11 -17.20
N ASP A 321 13.35 14.41 -17.45
CA ASP A 321 13.29 15.44 -16.40
C ASP A 321 11.90 15.56 -15.74
N PHE A 322 10.98 14.61 -15.98
CA PHE A 322 9.59 14.73 -15.52
C PHE A 322 9.44 14.62 -14.00
N LEU A 323 10.14 13.67 -13.37
CA LEU A 323 10.08 13.44 -11.92
C LEU A 323 11.49 13.28 -11.33
N PRO A 324 12.04 14.34 -10.71
CA PRO A 324 13.33 14.27 -10.03
C PRO A 324 13.38 13.15 -8.98
N GLY A 325 14.48 12.39 -8.96
CA GLY A 325 14.70 11.22 -8.12
C GLY A 325 13.97 9.94 -8.55
N VAL A 326 13.18 9.99 -9.63
CA VAL A 326 12.45 8.81 -10.16
C VAL A 326 12.77 8.56 -11.62
N THR A 327 12.75 9.60 -12.46
CA THR A 327 12.97 9.50 -13.91
C THR A 327 14.26 10.16 -14.39
N ASP A 328 15.01 10.86 -13.53
CA ASP A 328 16.22 11.62 -13.88
C ASP A 328 17.50 10.76 -13.98
N HIS A 329 17.35 9.47 -14.27
CA HIS A 329 18.43 8.48 -14.34
C HIS A 329 19.13 8.43 -15.72
N PHE A 330 19.52 9.60 -16.25
CA PHE A 330 20.24 9.70 -17.53
C PHE A 330 21.51 8.84 -17.55
N GLY A 331 21.79 8.24 -18.70
CA GLY A 331 22.85 7.25 -18.88
C GLY A 331 22.40 5.82 -18.54
N THR A 332 21.19 5.58 -18.07
CA THR A 332 20.68 4.22 -17.88
C THR A 332 19.25 4.12 -18.42
N ILE A 333 18.93 3.01 -19.08
CA ILE A 333 17.54 2.62 -19.34
C ILE A 333 17.23 1.50 -18.35
N HIS A 334 16.27 1.72 -17.46
CA HIS A 334 15.89 0.71 -16.49
C HIS A 334 15.04 -0.35 -17.18
N ASN A 335 15.48 -1.61 -17.10
CA ASN A 335 14.62 -2.73 -17.43
C ASN A 335 13.55 -2.85 -16.35
N PHE A 336 12.28 -2.85 -16.75
CA PHE A 336 11.18 -3.14 -15.85
C PHE A 336 10.39 -4.33 -16.35
N ASN A 337 10.11 -5.28 -15.45
CA ASN A 337 9.38 -6.49 -15.82
C ASN A 337 7.91 -6.19 -16.06
N VAL A 338 7.32 -5.31 -15.23
CA VAL A 338 5.91 -4.95 -15.32
C VAL A 338 5.59 -3.63 -14.62
N LEU A 339 4.68 -2.82 -15.17
CA LEU A 339 3.97 -1.76 -14.43
C LEU A 339 2.62 -2.29 -13.93
N ILE A 340 2.33 -2.08 -12.65
CA ILE A 340 1.07 -2.48 -12.02
C ILE A 340 0.24 -1.24 -11.70
N GLY A 341 -0.91 -1.09 -12.35
CA GLY A 341 -1.86 -0.02 -12.07
C GLY A 341 -3.07 -0.53 -11.30
N VAL A 342 -3.41 0.06 -10.15
CA VAL A 342 -4.65 -0.27 -9.41
C VAL A 342 -5.62 0.90 -9.50
N LEU A 343 -6.83 0.64 -10.01
CA LEU A 343 -7.86 1.69 -10.09
C LEU A 343 -8.50 1.92 -8.71
N LEU A 344 -8.43 3.16 -8.24
CA LEU A 344 -8.95 3.58 -6.92
C LEU A 344 -10.31 4.31 -7.00
N SER A 345 -10.77 4.61 -8.21
CA SER A 345 -12.07 5.24 -8.47
C SER A 345 -12.66 4.69 -9.74
N ASP A 346 -13.98 4.66 -9.78
CA ASP A 346 -14.72 4.30 -10.99
C ASP A 346 -14.40 5.30 -12.11
N THR A 347 -14.29 4.78 -13.32
CA THR A 347 -14.25 5.59 -14.55
C THR A 347 -15.64 5.54 -15.18
N PHE A 348 -16.32 6.68 -15.24
CA PHE A 348 -17.72 6.77 -15.67
C PHE A 348 -17.89 6.88 -17.19
N ASP A 349 -19.01 6.31 -17.65
CA ASP A 349 -19.64 6.38 -18.98
C ASP A 349 -18.85 5.97 -20.23
N LYS A 350 -19.55 5.25 -21.12
CA LYS A 350 -19.07 4.90 -22.45
C LYS A 350 -18.96 6.19 -23.29
N GLY A 351 -17.74 6.63 -23.57
CA GLY A 351 -17.47 7.75 -24.49
C GLY A 351 -16.90 8.99 -23.82
N THR A 352 -16.84 8.99 -22.49
CA THR A 352 -16.10 9.96 -21.69
C THR A 352 -14.61 9.63 -21.73
N MET A 353 -13.75 10.60 -22.02
CA MET A 353 -12.29 10.43 -21.90
C MET A 353 -11.84 11.12 -20.61
N ALA A 354 -11.84 10.37 -19.52
CA ALA A 354 -11.72 10.87 -18.15
C ALA A 354 -10.30 10.72 -17.57
N GLY A 355 -9.29 10.51 -18.41
CA GLY A 355 -7.89 10.36 -18.00
C GLY A 355 -7.47 8.90 -17.81
N GLU A 356 -8.10 8.00 -18.57
CA GLU A 356 -7.74 6.59 -18.62
C GLU A 356 -6.31 6.40 -19.13
N LEU A 357 -5.68 5.33 -18.67
CA LEU A 357 -4.46 4.85 -19.31
C LEU A 357 -4.78 4.38 -20.73
N VAL A 358 -3.86 4.66 -21.66
CA VAL A 358 -3.98 4.28 -23.06
C VAL A 358 -2.67 3.62 -23.47
N CYS A 359 -2.77 2.42 -24.04
CA CYS A 359 -1.63 1.69 -24.55
C CYS A 359 -1.82 1.29 -26.01
N TYR A 360 -0.69 1.12 -26.69
CA TYR A 360 -0.62 0.60 -28.05
C TYR A 360 -0.34 -0.91 -27.99
N PRO A 361 -1.33 -1.79 -28.25
CA PRO A 361 -1.13 -3.24 -28.30
C PRO A 361 0.09 -3.68 -29.11
N GLY A 362 1.04 -4.40 -28.52
CA GLY A 362 2.21 -4.91 -29.24
C GLY A 362 3.32 -3.89 -29.45
N SER A 363 3.17 -2.67 -28.93
CA SER A 363 4.20 -1.63 -29.00
C SER A 363 5.51 -2.05 -28.35
N HIS A 364 5.50 -2.90 -27.32
CA HIS A 364 6.71 -3.44 -26.69
C HIS A 364 7.56 -4.26 -27.66
N ILE A 365 6.94 -5.06 -28.54
CA ILE A 365 7.63 -5.84 -29.59
C ILE A 365 8.08 -4.92 -30.73
N ALA A 366 7.21 -4.01 -31.16
CA ALA A 366 7.51 -3.09 -32.26
C ALA A 366 8.70 -2.18 -31.92
N LEU A 367 8.70 -1.60 -30.71
CA LEU A 367 9.78 -0.75 -30.21
C LEU A 367 11.07 -1.54 -29.98
N SER A 368 10.99 -2.77 -29.48
CA SER A 368 12.16 -3.65 -29.35
C SER A 368 12.86 -3.83 -30.70
N LYS A 369 12.11 -4.25 -31.74
CA LYS A 369 12.63 -4.41 -33.10
C LYS A 369 13.15 -3.10 -33.70
N TYR A 370 12.50 -1.97 -33.40
CA TYR A 370 12.96 -0.67 -33.84
C TYR A 370 14.32 -0.33 -33.25
N PHE A 371 14.50 -0.45 -31.94
CA PHE A 371 15.76 -0.13 -31.27
C PHE A 371 16.87 -1.14 -31.55
N GLU A 372 16.55 -2.40 -31.84
CA GLU A 372 17.51 -3.39 -32.36
C GLU A 372 18.14 -2.92 -33.69
N ARG A 373 17.33 -2.32 -34.57
CA ARG A 373 17.78 -1.82 -35.88
C ARG A 373 18.40 -0.42 -35.83
N ASN A 374 18.05 0.38 -34.82
CA ASN A 374 18.44 1.78 -34.67
C ASN A 374 19.16 1.99 -33.31
N ARG A 375 20.31 1.32 -33.15
CA ARG A 375 21.05 1.30 -31.87
C ARG A 375 21.58 2.67 -31.47
N ASP A 376 21.87 3.53 -32.43
CA ASP A 376 22.27 4.93 -32.21
C ASP A 376 21.13 5.76 -31.59
N VAL A 377 19.88 5.51 -31.99
CA VAL A 377 18.70 6.15 -31.40
C VAL A 377 18.49 5.66 -29.96
N LEU A 378 18.66 4.36 -29.71
CA LEU A 378 18.60 3.81 -28.34
C LEU A 378 19.65 4.44 -27.43
N GLU A 379 20.86 4.66 -27.94
CA GLU A 379 21.93 5.31 -27.19
C GLU A 379 21.64 6.78 -26.88
N LYS A 380 21.08 7.52 -27.84
CA LYS A 380 20.60 8.89 -27.59
C LYS A 380 19.48 8.92 -26.57
N LEU A 381 18.52 8.00 -26.65
CA LEU A 381 17.45 7.86 -25.65
C LEU A 381 18.03 7.61 -24.24
N ARG A 382 19.08 6.79 -24.13
CA ARG A 382 19.77 6.53 -22.85
C ARG A 382 20.43 7.79 -22.29
N VAL A 383 21.11 8.57 -23.12
CA VAL A 383 21.95 9.71 -22.68
C VAL A 383 21.17 11.01 -22.55
N GLU A 384 20.22 11.23 -23.46
CA GLU A 384 19.53 12.51 -23.66
C GLU A 384 18.02 12.42 -23.34
N GLY A 385 17.50 11.22 -23.07
CA GLY A 385 16.15 11.01 -22.56
C GLY A 385 15.04 10.96 -23.61
N GLY A 386 13.79 11.06 -23.12
CA GLY A 386 12.57 10.76 -23.85
C GLY A 386 12.28 11.55 -25.14
N GLU A 387 13.03 12.61 -25.43
CA GLU A 387 12.89 13.38 -26.67
C GLU A 387 13.35 12.60 -27.91
N HIS A 388 14.17 11.56 -27.72
CA HIS A 388 14.62 10.67 -28.80
C HIS A 388 13.69 9.48 -29.04
N LEU A 389 12.52 9.45 -28.41
CA LEU A 389 11.49 8.48 -28.77
C LEU A 389 11.00 8.74 -30.20
N PRO A 390 10.75 7.69 -31.01
CA PRO A 390 10.35 7.82 -32.41
C PRO A 390 8.87 8.24 -32.58
N ARG A 391 8.43 9.26 -31.84
CA ARG A 391 7.05 9.77 -31.84
C ARG A 391 6.61 10.27 -33.22
N ALA A 392 7.52 10.77 -34.04
CA ALA A 392 7.22 11.14 -35.43
C ALA A 392 6.82 9.93 -36.31
N GLN A 393 7.20 8.72 -35.91
CA GLN A 393 6.90 7.46 -36.59
C GLN A 393 5.77 6.68 -35.90
N THR A 394 5.04 7.28 -34.95
CA THR A 394 3.99 6.61 -34.17
C THR A 394 3.05 5.79 -35.06
N ASP A 395 2.51 6.39 -36.13
CA ASP A 395 1.56 5.72 -37.00
C ASP A 395 2.21 4.58 -37.78
N ALA A 396 3.45 4.73 -38.26
CA ALA A 396 4.16 3.67 -38.98
C ALA A 396 4.60 2.51 -38.06
N LEU A 397 5.01 2.82 -36.83
CA LEU A 397 5.45 1.84 -35.83
C LEU A 397 4.27 1.04 -35.29
N PHE A 398 3.10 1.68 -35.19
CA PHE A 398 1.92 1.12 -34.56
C PHE A 398 0.75 0.89 -35.56
N ASP A 399 1.01 0.93 -36.87
CA ASP A 399 -0.01 0.96 -37.94
C ASP A 399 -0.94 -0.26 -37.99
N HIS A 400 -0.47 -1.39 -37.45
CA HIS A 400 -1.28 -2.61 -37.32
C HIS A 400 -2.29 -2.55 -36.17
N ILE A 401 -2.29 -1.47 -35.39
CA ILE A 401 -3.01 -1.30 -34.14
C ILE A 401 -4.02 -0.16 -34.36
N ARG A 402 -5.07 -0.42 -35.14
CA ARG A 402 -6.06 0.61 -35.54
C ARG A 402 -6.82 1.28 -34.39
N TYR A 403 -6.67 0.81 -33.16
CA TYR A 403 -7.24 1.44 -31.98
C TYR A 403 -6.25 1.33 -30.82
N ALA A 404 -5.80 2.48 -30.32
CA ALA A 404 -5.25 2.51 -28.97
C ALA A 404 -6.31 1.94 -28.02
N VAL A 405 -5.96 0.92 -27.24
CA VAL A 405 -6.94 0.27 -26.37
C VAL A 405 -7.06 1.13 -25.13
N TYR A 406 -8.24 1.72 -24.97
CA TYR A 406 -8.63 2.39 -23.74
C TYR A 406 -8.83 1.34 -22.65
N PHE A 407 -8.15 1.51 -21.51
CA PHE A 407 -8.54 0.78 -20.30
C PHE A 407 -9.84 1.35 -19.76
N ARG A 408 -10.96 0.91 -20.34
CA ARG A 408 -12.30 1.29 -19.86
C ARG A 408 -12.87 0.27 -18.89
N PHE A 409 -13.54 0.79 -17.86
CA PHE A 409 -14.51 0.15 -16.98
C PHE A 409 -13.97 -0.67 -15.80
N GLY A 410 -14.28 -0.19 -14.60
CA GLY A 410 -15.36 -0.85 -13.85
C GLY A 410 -15.45 -0.37 -12.42
N VAL A 411 -16.10 -1.18 -11.58
CA VAL A 411 -16.54 -0.80 -10.24
C VAL A 411 -15.36 -0.87 -9.26
N LEU A 412 -15.39 -0.02 -8.25
CA LEU A 412 -14.41 0.13 -7.18
C LEU A 412 -13.90 -1.23 -6.65
N GLY A 413 -12.59 -1.44 -6.65
CA GLY A 413 -11.96 -2.70 -6.18
C GLY A 413 -11.67 -3.73 -7.28
N ASP A 414 -12.19 -3.55 -8.49
CA ASP A 414 -12.08 -4.64 -9.46
C ASP A 414 -10.74 -4.66 -10.20
N TYR A 415 -10.16 -3.55 -10.64
CA TYR A 415 -9.17 -3.65 -11.73
C TYR A 415 -7.71 -3.42 -11.34
N VAL A 416 -6.88 -4.37 -11.79
CA VAL A 416 -5.43 -4.24 -11.87
C VAL A 416 -5.01 -4.32 -13.32
N TRP A 417 -4.17 -3.37 -13.70
CA TRP A 417 -3.46 -3.33 -14.97
C TRP A 417 -2.06 -3.89 -14.79
N ILE A 418 -1.62 -4.72 -15.74
CA ILE A 418 -0.29 -5.31 -15.79
C ILE A 418 0.23 -5.03 -17.20
N SER A 419 1.38 -4.39 -17.32
CA SER A 419 2.01 -4.12 -18.62
C SER A 419 3.47 -4.51 -18.63
N ILE A 420 3.87 -5.29 -19.60
CA ILE A 420 5.26 -5.56 -19.91
C ILE A 420 5.73 -4.46 -20.88
N LEU A 421 6.86 -3.83 -20.60
CA LEU A 421 7.63 -3.18 -21.66
C LEU A 421 9.00 -3.83 -21.77
N LEU A 422 9.41 -3.94 -23.03
CA LEU A 422 10.78 -4.02 -23.50
C LEU A 422 11.70 -4.97 -22.73
N TYR A 423 11.78 -6.18 -23.23
CA TYR A 423 12.95 -7.02 -23.06
C TYR A 423 14.09 -6.42 -23.88
N THR A 424 15.09 -5.83 -23.21
CA THR A 424 16.40 -5.62 -23.83
C THR A 424 17.38 -6.58 -23.18
N GLU A 425 17.75 -7.60 -23.95
CA GLU A 425 18.69 -8.62 -23.52
C GLU A 425 20.10 -8.01 -23.47
N SER A 426 20.67 -7.85 -22.28
CA SER A 426 22.10 -8.10 -22.05
C SER A 426 22.40 -8.24 -20.56
N ARG A 427 22.19 -9.44 -20.02
CA ARG A 427 23.05 -9.97 -18.96
C ARG A 427 23.46 -11.39 -19.33
N THR A 428 24.73 -11.48 -19.71
CA THR A 428 25.50 -12.70 -19.82
C THR A 428 25.23 -13.63 -18.63
N GLY A 429 24.73 -14.83 -18.93
CA GLY A 429 24.96 -16.04 -18.17
C GLY A 429 24.29 -16.14 -16.81
N GLN A 430 23.05 -16.64 -16.78
CA GLN A 430 22.69 -17.90 -16.11
C GLN A 430 21.19 -18.12 -16.31
N GLY A 431 20.87 -19.19 -17.05
CA GLY A 431 19.50 -19.50 -17.44
C GLY A 431 18.67 -20.05 -16.28
N HIS A 432 17.36 -19.87 -16.40
CA HIS A 432 16.44 -21.00 -16.34
C HIS A 432 15.29 -20.70 -17.29
N ALA A 433 15.22 -21.50 -18.35
CA ALA A 433 14.12 -21.53 -19.28
C ALA A 433 12.88 -22.11 -18.58
N ALA A 434 11.75 -21.42 -18.72
CA ALA A 434 10.42 -22.03 -18.69
C ALA A 434 9.60 -21.36 -19.79
N HIS A 435 9.14 -22.19 -20.73
CA HIS A 435 8.44 -21.83 -21.96
C HIS A 435 7.02 -21.29 -21.73
#